data_AF-A0A536P9E1-F1
#
_entry.id   AF-A0A536P9E1-F1
#
_cell.length_a   1.000
_cell.length_b   1.000
_cell.length_c   1.000
_cell.angle_alpha   90.00
_cell.angle_beta   90.00
_cell.angle_gamma   90.00
#
_symmetry.space_group_name_H-M   'P 1'
#
loop_
_entity.id
_entity.type
_entity.pdbx_description
1 polymer ?
#
loop_
_entity_poly.entity_id
_entity_poly.type
_entity_poly.pdbx_seq_one_letter_code
_entity_poly.pdbx_strand_id
1 'polypeptide(L)'
;MTGARSRQHGQETLQAILAVSFMLLPILFGIIEMGGLVHLWIGQQSAAAAGARIAGAQGEDDALVRQRIQLELQAAGLDPALIQVSVNPTVVRWGQPITVQLRSHRHIAIPFLFSRDLVLTSAYVARGEVNH
;
A
#
# COMPACT_ATOMS: atom_id res chain seq x y z
N MET A 1 -20.24 -27.83 -48.10
CA MET A 1 -20.04 -28.07 -46.65
C MET A 1 -19.04 -27.10 -46.00
N THR A 2 -18.59 -26.04 -46.67
CA THR A 2 -17.48 -25.18 -46.21
C THR A 2 -17.90 -24.04 -45.26
N GLY A 3 -19.17 -23.60 -45.29
CA GLY A 3 -19.65 -22.48 -44.47
C GLY A 3 -19.90 -22.81 -42.99
N ALA A 4 -20.18 -24.08 -42.66
CA ALA A 4 -20.43 -24.49 -41.27
C ALA A 4 -19.15 -24.45 -40.42
N ARG A 5 -18.01 -24.89 -40.99
CA ARG A 5 -16.71 -24.82 -40.30
C ARG A 5 -16.27 -23.38 -40.03
N SER A 6 -16.42 -22.47 -41.00
CA SER A 6 -16.04 -21.06 -40.83
C SER A 6 -16.87 -20.35 -39.74
N ARG A 7 -18.18 -20.61 -39.66
CA ARG A 7 -19.02 -20.09 -38.55
C ARG A 7 -18.60 -20.63 -37.19
N GLN A 8 -18.31 -21.93 -37.11
CA GLN A 8 -17.86 -22.56 -35.87
C GLN A 8 -16.51 -21.98 -35.39
N HIS A 9 -15.55 -21.81 -36.29
CA HIS A 9 -14.24 -21.20 -35.96
C HIS A 9 -14.38 -19.72 -35.55
N GLY A 10 -15.28 -18.97 -36.19
CA GLY A 10 -15.59 -17.59 -35.81
C GLY A 10 -16.21 -17.50 -34.41
N GLN A 11 -17.09 -18.45 -34.06
CA GLN A 11 -17.71 -18.54 -32.75
C GLN A 11 -16.70 -18.94 -31.65
N GLU A 12 -15.82 -19.91 -31.94
CA GLU A 12 -14.75 -20.32 -31.02
C GLU A 12 -13.74 -19.19 -30.78
N THR A 13 -13.37 -18.45 -31.82
CA THR A 13 -12.48 -17.29 -31.71
C THR A 13 -13.12 -16.19 -30.85
N LEU A 14 -14.39 -15.89 -31.08
CA LEU A 14 -15.13 -14.91 -30.27
C LEU A 14 -15.22 -15.36 -28.81
N GLN A 15 -15.55 -16.62 -28.55
CA GLN A 15 -15.63 -17.16 -27.20
C GLN A 15 -14.27 -17.07 -26.49
N ALA A 16 -13.17 -17.37 -27.18
CA ALA A 16 -11.83 -17.24 -26.64
C ALA A 16 -11.49 -15.77 -26.31
N ILE A 17 -11.77 -14.84 -27.22
CA ILE A 17 -11.54 -13.40 -26.98
C ILE A 17 -12.35 -12.91 -25.79
N LEU A 18 -13.62 -13.29 -25.69
CA LEU A 18 -14.48 -12.91 -24.56
C LEU A 18 -13.99 -13.53 -23.25
N ALA A 19 -13.60 -14.81 -23.24
CA ALA A 19 -13.06 -15.47 -22.06
C ALA A 19 -11.75 -14.80 -21.58
N VAL A 20 -10.84 -14.49 -22.51
CA VAL A 20 -9.61 -13.75 -22.18
C VAL A 20 -9.95 -12.37 -21.62
N SER A 21 -10.83 -11.64 -22.29
CA SER A 21 -11.12 -10.24 -21.95
C SER A 21 -11.87 -10.08 -20.64
N PHE A 22 -12.82 -10.97 -20.34
CA PHE A 22 -13.73 -10.83 -19.20
C PHE A 22 -13.46 -11.80 -18.04
N MET A 23 -12.61 -12.82 -18.22
CA MET A 23 -12.15 -13.66 -17.11
C MET A 23 -10.65 -13.50 -16.86
N LEU A 24 -9.81 -13.80 -17.84
CA LEU A 24 -8.36 -13.91 -17.59
C LEU A 24 -7.69 -12.56 -17.33
N LEU A 25 -8.02 -11.53 -18.12
CA LEU A 25 -7.45 -10.19 -17.93
C LEU A 25 -7.84 -9.59 -16.57
N PRO A 26 -9.12 -9.56 -16.15
CA PRO A 26 -9.48 -9.03 -14.83
C PRO A 26 -8.82 -9.80 -13.68
N ILE A 27 -8.70 -11.13 -13.78
CA ILE A 27 -8.03 -11.95 -12.77
C ILE A 27 -6.55 -11.58 -12.68
N LEU A 28 -5.85 -11.51 -13.82
CA LEU A 28 -4.44 -11.16 -13.87
C LEU A 28 -4.18 -9.78 -13.27
N PHE A 29 -4.96 -8.76 -13.68
CA PHE A 29 -4.84 -7.42 -13.14
C PHE A 29 -5.18 -7.37 -11.65
N GLY A 30 -6.20 -8.11 -11.22
CA GLY A 30 -6.53 -8.23 -9.80
C GLY A 30 -5.38 -8.77 -8.96
N ILE A 31 -4.65 -9.79 -9.46
CA ILE A 31 -3.47 -10.34 -8.79
C ILE A 31 -2.34 -9.30 -8.73
N ILE A 32 -2.06 -8.62 -9.85
CA ILE A 32 -0.99 -7.61 -9.93
C ILE A 32 -1.28 -6.43 -8.99
N GLU A 33 -2.49 -5.89 -9.04
CA GLU A 33 -2.93 -4.78 -8.18
C GLU A 33 -2.89 -5.17 -6.70
N MET A 34 -3.39 -6.35 -6.34
CA MET A 34 -3.38 -6.82 -4.96
C MET A 34 -1.95 -7.05 -4.44
N GLY A 35 -1.08 -7.67 -5.24
CA GLY A 35 0.33 -7.84 -4.91
C GLY A 35 1.04 -6.51 -4.70
N GLY A 36 0.77 -5.53 -5.58
CA GLY A 36 1.27 -4.16 -5.43
C GLY A 36 0.81 -3.51 -4.13
N LEU A 37 -0.48 -3.58 -3.80
CA LEU A 37 -1.02 -3.02 -2.55
C LEU A 37 -0.39 -3.64 -1.31
N VAL A 38 -0.24 -4.97 -1.29
CA VAL A 38 0.36 -5.68 -0.15
C VAL A 38 1.82 -5.26 0.01
N HIS A 39 2.59 -5.18 -1.08
CA HIS A 39 3.97 -4.72 -1.04
C HIS A 39 4.09 -3.31 -0.45
N LEU A 40 3.27 -2.36 -0.93
CA LEU A 40 3.26 -0.98 -0.43
C LEU A 40 2.82 -0.92 1.03
N TRP A 41 1.81 -1.70 1.42
CA TRP A 41 1.32 -1.76 2.79
C TRP A 41 2.39 -2.28 3.76
N ILE A 42 3.14 -3.32 3.38
CA ILE A 42 4.27 -3.83 4.18
C ILE A 42 5.35 -2.77 4.34
N GLY A 43 5.71 -2.07 3.26
CA GLY A 43 6.68 -0.97 3.28
C GLY A 43 6.25 0.17 4.21
N GLN A 44 4.99 0.61 4.09
CA GLN A 44 4.41 1.66 4.93
C GLN A 44 4.35 1.22 6.41
N GLN A 45 4.06 -0.06 6.68
CA GLN A 45 4.04 -0.61 8.03
C GLN A 45 5.45 -0.69 8.64
N SER A 46 6.47 -1.05 7.84
CA SER A 46 7.88 -1.01 8.27
C SER A 46 8.30 0.41 8.66
N ALA A 47 7.96 1.40 7.82
CA ALA A 47 8.24 2.82 8.08
C ALA A 47 7.54 3.33 9.34
N ALA A 48 6.28 2.96 9.56
CA ALA A 48 5.56 3.30 10.79
C ALA A 48 6.26 2.72 12.03
N ALA A 49 6.68 1.45 11.97
CA ALA A 49 7.38 0.79 13.07
C ALA A 49 8.77 1.41 13.34
N ALA A 50 9.54 1.69 12.29
CA ALA A 50 10.84 2.35 12.41
C ALA A 50 10.71 3.75 13.03
N GLY A 51 9.76 4.54 12.54
CA GLY A 51 9.47 5.87 13.09
C GLY A 51 9.06 5.81 14.56
N ALA A 52 8.14 4.92 14.91
CA ALA A 52 7.66 4.79 16.29
C ALA A 52 8.77 4.37 17.25
N ARG A 53 9.67 3.47 16.85
CA ARG A 53 10.82 3.06 17.69
C ARG A 53 11.74 4.24 18.01
N ILE A 54 12.10 5.03 16.99
CA ILE A 54 12.93 6.22 17.20
C ILE A 54 12.19 7.27 18.03
N ALA A 55 10.90 7.48 17.75
CA ALA A 55 10.08 8.43 18.50
C ALA A 55 9.90 8.02 19.96
N GLY A 56 9.83 6.71 20.25
CA GLY A 56 9.85 6.18 21.62
C GLY A 56 11.19 6.41 22.31
N ALA A 57 12.30 6.15 21.60
CA ALA A 57 13.65 6.35 22.14
C ALA A 57 13.96 7.82 22.45
N GLN A 58 13.57 8.74 21.56
CA GLN A 58 13.74 10.19 21.76
C GLN A 58 12.66 10.80 22.67
N GLY A 59 11.48 10.16 22.72
CA GLY A 59 10.28 10.67 23.38
C GLY A 59 9.65 11.88 22.71
N GLU A 60 10.04 12.21 21.48
CA GLU A 60 9.46 13.31 20.71
C GLU A 60 9.44 13.03 19.21
N ASP A 61 8.58 13.76 18.50
CA ASP A 61 8.52 13.81 17.03
C ASP A 61 9.51 14.85 16.49
N ASP A 62 10.79 14.46 16.38
CA ASP A 62 11.87 15.31 15.93
C ASP A 62 12.25 15.08 14.45
N ALA A 63 13.25 15.83 13.98
CA ALA A 63 13.77 15.68 12.61
C ALA A 63 14.35 14.29 12.35
N LEU A 64 14.90 13.60 13.37
CA LEU A 64 15.48 12.28 13.24
C LEU A 64 14.38 11.21 12.99
N VAL A 65 13.25 11.30 13.69
CA VAL A 65 12.06 10.47 13.45
C VAL A 65 11.60 10.66 12.01
N ARG A 66 11.47 11.91 11.55
CA ARG A 66 11.03 12.21 10.18
C ARG A 66 12.00 11.68 9.12
N GLN A 67 13.30 11.89 9.33
CA GLN A 67 14.34 11.37 8.44
C GLN A 67 14.32 9.84 8.39
N ARG A 68 14.14 9.16 9.53
CA ARG A 68 14.10 7.70 9.57
C ARG A 68 12.90 7.14 8.82
N ILE A 69 11.73 7.75 8.99
CA ILE A 69 10.51 7.38 8.25
C ILE A 69 10.73 7.55 6.75
N GLN A 70 11.32 8.68 6.32
CA GLN A 70 11.62 8.94 4.92
C GLN A 70 12.56 7.91 4.31
N LEU A 71 13.64 7.54 5.00
CA LEU A 71 14.60 6.53 4.55
C LEU A 71 13.92 5.16 4.38
N GLU A 72 13.09 4.76 5.32
CA GLU A 72 12.39 3.47 5.28
C GLU A 72 11.34 3.43 4.16
N LEU A 73 10.63 4.55 3.94
CA LEU A 73 9.70 4.69 2.81
C LEU A 73 10.43 4.60 1.46
N GLN A 74 11.54 5.32 1.29
CA GLN A 74 12.33 5.28 0.06
C GLN A 74 12.92 3.89 -0.19
N ALA A 75 13.38 3.19 0.86
CA ALA A 75 13.86 1.81 0.75
C ALA A 75 12.77 0.83 0.29
N ALA A 76 11.51 1.11 0.60
CA ALA A 76 10.34 0.38 0.11
C ALA A 76 9.82 0.88 -1.26
N GLY A 77 10.54 1.80 -1.92
CA GLY A 77 10.13 2.37 -3.20
C GLY A 77 8.92 3.31 -3.12
N LEU A 78 8.59 3.81 -1.93
CA LEU A 78 7.50 4.76 -1.68
C LEU A 78 8.03 6.20 -1.73
N ASP A 79 7.31 7.10 -2.39
CA ASP A 79 7.60 8.54 -2.35
C ASP A 79 7.06 9.13 -1.03
N PRO A 80 7.92 9.64 -0.13
CA PRO A 80 7.48 10.24 1.12
C PRO A 80 6.60 11.48 0.94
N ALA A 81 6.72 12.21 -0.18
CA ALA A 81 5.93 13.41 -0.43
C ALA A 81 4.43 13.12 -0.62
N LEU A 82 4.08 11.88 -0.98
CA LEU A 82 2.71 11.43 -1.19
C LEU A 82 2.09 10.75 0.05
N ILE A 83 2.85 10.65 1.14
CA ILE A 83 2.45 9.93 2.36
C ILE A 83 2.30 10.93 3.51
N GLN A 84 1.11 10.97 4.09
CA GLN A 84 0.84 11.77 5.26
C GLN A 84 1.33 11.03 6.51
N VAL A 85 2.20 11.67 7.27
CA VAL A 85 2.80 11.11 8.49
C VAL A 85 2.32 11.91 9.70
N SER A 86 1.60 11.26 10.60
CA SER A 86 1.13 11.84 11.87
C SER A 86 1.74 11.09 13.05
N VAL A 87 2.32 11.83 14.00
CA VAL A 87 2.84 11.29 15.25
C VAL A 87 2.00 11.84 16.40
N ASN A 88 1.50 10.98 17.28
CA ASN A 88 0.64 11.36 18.39
C ASN A 88 0.93 10.51 19.65
N PRO A 89 1.17 11.15 20.82
CA PRO A 89 1.39 12.58 20.99
C PRO A 89 2.78 13.01 20.48
N THR A 90 2.97 14.31 20.25
CA THR A 90 4.23 14.88 19.74
C THR A 90 5.38 14.72 20.73
N VAL A 91 5.10 14.61 22.02
CA VAL A 91 6.08 14.39 23.09
C VAL A 91 5.50 13.40 24.10
N VAL A 92 6.33 12.46 24.58
CA VAL A 92 5.99 11.44 25.58
C VAL A 92 7.05 11.35 26.67
N ARG A 93 6.61 11.02 27.88
CA ARG A 93 7.49 10.63 28.99
C ARG A 93 7.67 9.12 29.04
N TRP A 94 8.57 8.67 29.91
CA TRP A 94 8.84 7.26 30.16
C TRP A 94 7.57 6.42 30.30
N GLY A 95 7.50 5.35 29.51
CA GLY A 95 6.40 4.38 29.50
C GLY A 95 5.12 4.85 28.80
N GLN A 96 5.00 6.14 28.45
CA GLN A 96 3.82 6.67 27.74
C GLN A 96 3.83 6.25 26.27
N PRO A 97 2.67 5.95 25.68
CA PRO A 97 2.60 5.48 24.29
C PRO A 97 2.80 6.64 23.30
N ILE A 98 3.61 6.41 22.26
CA ILE A 98 3.74 7.28 21.09
C ILE A 98 3.36 6.49 19.84
N THR A 99 2.42 7.03 19.07
CA THR A 99 1.86 6.39 17.88
C THR A 99 2.36 7.11 16.64
N VAL A 100 2.95 6.37 15.71
CA VAL A 100 3.28 6.86 14.37
C VAL A 100 2.30 6.23 13.39
N GLN A 101 1.58 7.08 12.67
CA GLN A 101 0.59 6.70 11.68
C GLN A 101 0.93 7.30 10.32
N LEU A 102 0.89 6.44 9.30
CA LEU A 102 1.12 6.79 7.91
C LEU A 102 -0.17 6.57 7.13
N ARG A 103 -0.49 7.50 6.21
CA ARG A 103 -1.64 7.42 5.32
C ARG A 103 -1.25 7.74 3.89
N SER A 104 -1.69 6.91 2.96
CA SER A 104 -1.49 7.12 1.53
C SER A 104 -2.77 6.84 0.74
N HIS A 105 -2.91 7.48 -0.42
CA HIS A 105 -4.03 7.26 -1.34
C HIS A 105 -3.53 6.44 -2.53
N ARG A 106 -4.31 5.43 -2.92
CA ARG A 106 -3.98 4.56 -4.05
C ARG A 106 -5.18 4.34 -4.94
N HIS A 107 -4.97 4.52 -6.24
CA HIS A 107 -5.93 4.18 -7.26
C HIS A 107 -5.71 2.74 -7.74
N ILE A 108 -6.77 1.96 -7.83
CA ILE A 108 -6.77 0.62 -8.40
C ILE A 108 -7.73 0.60 -9.57
N ALA A 109 -7.31 -0.03 -10.67
CA ALA A 109 -8.16 -0.23 -11.83
C ALA A 109 -8.06 -1.68 -12.31
N ILE A 110 -9.17 -2.42 -12.23
CA ILE A 110 -9.29 -3.76 -12.80
C ILE A 110 -10.11 -3.64 -14.09
N PRO A 111 -9.52 -3.93 -15.27
CA PRO A 111 -10.21 -3.81 -16.54
C PRO A 111 -11.56 -4.52 -16.53
N PHE A 112 -12.58 -3.87 -17.12
CA PHE A 112 -13.94 -4.40 -17.29
C PHE A 112 -14.73 -4.70 -15.99
N LEU A 113 -14.12 -4.57 -14.80
CA LEU A 113 -14.78 -4.79 -13.52
C LEU A 113 -15.03 -3.48 -12.78
N PHE A 114 -13.98 -2.78 -12.35
CA PHE A 114 -14.11 -1.53 -11.58
C PHE A 114 -12.80 -0.74 -11.52
N SER A 115 -12.92 0.51 -11.10
CA SER A 115 -11.81 1.35 -10.65
C SER A 115 -12.23 2.07 -9.36
N ARG A 116 -11.29 2.20 -8.41
CA ARG A 116 -11.56 2.76 -7.09
C ARG A 116 -10.32 3.33 -6.42
N ASP A 117 -10.50 4.42 -5.69
CA ASP A 117 -9.50 4.96 -4.77
C ASP A 117 -9.61 4.29 -3.40
N LEU A 118 -8.47 3.87 -2.86
CA LEU A 118 -8.31 3.32 -1.52
C LEU A 118 -7.39 4.20 -0.69
N VAL A 119 -7.67 4.25 0.60
CA VAL A 119 -6.78 4.88 1.59
C VAL A 119 -6.09 3.76 2.36
N LEU A 120 -4.76 3.70 2.26
CA LEU A 120 -3.94 2.77 3.04
C LEU A 120 -3.49 3.46 4.31
N THR A 121 -3.88 2.90 5.45
CA THR A 121 -3.48 3.39 6.77
C THR A 121 -2.63 2.35 7.47
N SER A 122 -1.46 2.78 7.94
CA SER A 122 -0.53 1.97 8.74
C SER A 122 -0.25 2.70 10.03
N ALA A 123 -0.21 1.99 11.14
CA ALA A 123 0.08 2.57 12.44
C ALA A 123 0.93 1.63 13.28
N TYR A 124 1.81 2.22 14.09
CA TYR A 124 2.59 1.50 15.06
C TYR A 124 2.72 2.31 16.34
N VAL A 125 2.72 1.62 17.48
CA VAL A 125 2.81 2.22 18.81
C VAL A 125 4.11 1.77 19.46
N ALA A 126 4.88 2.72 19.94
CA ALA A 126 6.03 2.50 20.82
C ALA A 126 5.77 3.15 22.19
N ARG A 127 6.70 2.98 23.13
CA ARG A 127 6.67 3.63 24.44
C ARG A 127 7.87 4.54 24.60
N GLY A 128 7.68 5.68 25.26
CA GLY A 128 8.75 6.59 25.61
C GLY A 128 9.80 5.93 26.49
N GLU A 129 11.07 6.10 26.16
CA GLU A 129 12.23 5.59 26.92
C GLU A 129 13.03 6.73 27.57
N VAL A 130 12.50 7.95 27.55
CA VAL A 130 13.13 9.13 28.17
C VAL A 130 12.47 9.51 29.49
N ASN A 131 13.30 9.74 30.50
CA ASN A 131 12.92 10.34 31.78
C ASN A 131 13.27 11.83 31.75
N HIS A 132 12.42 12.64 31.11
CA HIS A 132 12.50 14.11 31.17
C HIS A 132 11.22 14.69 31.77
#